data_AF-Q9F5Q3-F1
#
_entry.id   AF-Q9F5Q3-F1
#
_cell.length_a   1.000
_cell.length_b   1.000
_cell.length_c   1.000
_cell.angle_alpha   90.00
_cell.angle_beta   90.00
_cell.angle_gamma   90.00
#
_symmetry.space_group_name_H-M   'P 1'
#
loop_
_entity.id
_entity.type
_entity.pdbx_description
1 polymer ?
#
loop_
_entity_poly.entity_id
_entity_poly.type
_entity_poly.pdbx_seq_one_letter_code
_entity_poly.pdbx_strand_id
1 'polypeptide(L)'
;MNDMIELFNKANQTGFDTFRKLSDINQQTFQKLVEQQLDLTTGLVDVSMKHLEQVGKAKGYQELVTLQTDLLRDCSQKMVATYKSGQEILDDARNSMSRLMDDSVKAAEETVKHVSTVAKKAA
;
A
#
# COMPACT_ATOMS: atom_id res chain seq x y z
N MET A 1 26.85 33.84 8.11
CA MET A 1 25.91 33.56 9.21
C MET A 1 24.51 33.27 8.68
N ASN A 2 23.98 34.07 7.74
CA ASN A 2 22.71 33.76 7.03
C ASN A 2 22.70 32.39 6.33
N ASP A 3 23.75 32.03 5.59
CA ASP A 3 23.80 30.76 4.84
C ASP A 3 23.73 29.51 5.72
N MET A 4 24.30 29.57 6.94
CA MET A 4 24.24 28.45 7.90
C MET A 4 22.83 28.32 8.52
N ILE A 5 22.13 29.43 8.72
CA ILE A 5 20.75 29.45 9.20
C ILE A 5 19.80 28.94 8.10
N GLU A 6 20.03 29.33 6.84
CA GLU A 6 19.28 28.79 5.69
C GLU A 6 19.48 27.29 5.49
N LEU A 7 20.74 26.80 5.59
CA LEU A 7 21.04 25.37 5.53
C LEU A 7 20.33 24.58 6.63
N PHE A 8 20.32 25.11 7.86
CA PHE A 8 19.63 24.48 8.99
C PHE A 8 18.10 24.45 8.79
N ASN A 9 17.51 25.55 8.32
CA ASN A 9 16.08 25.61 8.00
C ASN A 9 15.70 24.64 6.88
N LYS A 10 16.51 24.56 5.80
CA LYS A 10 16.28 23.65 4.68
C LYS A 10 16.40 22.18 5.10
N ALA A 11 17.37 21.86 5.96
CA ALA A 11 17.51 20.51 6.52
C ALA A 11 16.30 20.10 7.38
N ASN A 12 15.84 20.99 8.26
CA ASN A 12 14.63 20.76 9.07
C ASN A 12 13.39 20.59 8.20
N GLN A 13 13.20 21.46 7.20
CA GLN A 13 12.06 21.39 6.29
C GLN A 13 12.05 20.07 5.49
N THR A 14 13.22 19.65 4.98
CA THR A 14 13.39 18.35 4.30
C THR A 14 13.07 17.16 5.22
N GLY A 15 13.49 17.22 6.48
CA GLY A 15 13.17 16.21 7.48
C GLY A 15 11.67 16.11 7.78
N PHE A 16 11.00 17.26 7.97
CA PHE A 16 9.55 17.32 8.14
C PHE A 16 8.78 16.79 6.92
N ASP A 17 9.19 17.17 5.72
CA ASP A 17 8.58 16.69 4.48
C ASP A 17 8.75 15.18 4.30
N THR A 18 9.92 14.64 4.63
CA THR A 18 10.19 13.20 4.60
C THR A 18 9.31 12.45 5.60
N PHE A 19 9.20 12.96 6.83
CA PHE A 19 8.33 12.38 7.86
C PHE A 19 6.85 12.40 7.43
N ARG A 20 6.41 13.51 6.84
CA ARG A 20 5.05 13.63 6.30
C ARG A 20 4.79 12.59 5.20
N LYS A 21 5.70 12.48 4.23
CA LYS A 21 5.60 11.47 3.15
C LYS A 21 5.56 10.03 3.70
N LEU A 22 6.35 9.71 4.73
CA LEU A 22 6.28 8.41 5.42
C LEU A 22 4.91 8.16 6.05
N SER A 23 4.39 9.15 6.77
CA SER A 23 3.06 9.08 7.39
C SER A 23 1.98 8.85 6.33
N ASP A 24 2.05 9.57 5.21
CA ASP A 24 1.10 9.44 4.10
C ASP A 24 1.16 8.03 3.49
N ILE A 25 2.36 7.49 3.25
CA ILE A 25 2.54 6.10 2.76
C ILE A 25 1.90 5.09 3.71
N ASN A 26 2.13 5.24 5.02
CA ASN A 26 1.58 4.34 6.03
C ASN A 26 0.05 4.42 6.07
N GLN A 27 -0.51 5.62 6.03
CA GLN A 27 -1.95 5.84 6.04
C GLN A 27 -2.62 5.29 4.78
N GLN A 28 -2.04 5.50 3.60
CA GLN A 28 -2.55 4.94 2.34
C GLN A 28 -2.48 3.41 2.33
N THR A 29 -1.38 2.83 2.82
CA THR A 29 -1.25 1.36 2.93
C THR A 29 -2.32 0.80 3.85
N PHE A 30 -2.55 1.43 5.01
CA PHE A 30 -3.58 1.02 5.94
C PHE A 30 -4.99 1.12 5.35
N GLN A 31 -5.31 2.21 4.65
CA GLN A 31 -6.59 2.37 3.95
C GLN A 31 -6.83 1.24 2.95
N LYS A 32 -5.85 0.95 2.09
CA LYS A 32 -5.95 -0.15 1.11
C LYS A 32 -6.15 -1.52 1.78
N LEU A 33 -5.47 -1.78 2.90
CA LEU A 33 -5.66 -3.01 3.67
C LEU A 33 -7.07 -3.12 4.26
N VAL A 34 -7.63 -2.02 4.76
CA VAL A 34 -9.01 -1.98 5.26
C VAL A 34 -10.02 -2.20 4.13
N GLU A 35 -9.83 -1.54 2.98
CA GLU A 35 -10.63 -1.76 1.78
C GLU A 35 -10.62 -3.24 1.36
N GLN A 36 -9.43 -3.86 1.33
CA GLN A 36 -9.27 -5.28 1.01
C GLN A 36 -10.04 -6.20 1.99
N GLN A 37 -10.07 -5.87 3.28
CA GLN A 37 -10.84 -6.64 4.28
C GLN A 37 -12.35 -6.47 4.12
N LEU A 38 -12.81 -5.28 3.74
CA LEU A 38 -14.21 -5.03 3.40
C LEU A 38 -14.63 -5.78 2.13
N ASP A 39 -13.78 -5.81 1.11
CA ASP A 39 -14.01 -6.54 -0.14
C ASP A 39 -14.09 -8.06 0.10
N LEU A 40 -13.18 -8.61 0.92
CA LEU A 40 -13.24 -10.01 1.30
C LEU A 40 -14.56 -10.32 2.04
N THR A 41 -14.93 -9.49 3.01
CA THR A 41 -16.14 -9.69 3.82
C THR A 41 -17.41 -9.63 2.95
N THR A 42 -17.54 -8.57 2.14
CA THR A 42 -18.66 -8.41 1.19
C THR A 42 -18.71 -9.59 0.23
N GLY A 43 -17.56 -10.00 -0.26
CA GLY A 43 -17.44 -11.16 -1.11
C GLY A 43 -17.92 -12.46 -0.46
N LEU A 44 -17.57 -12.73 0.79
CA LEU A 44 -18.02 -13.93 1.50
C LEU A 44 -19.53 -13.90 1.75
N VAL A 45 -20.09 -12.72 2.05
CA VAL A 45 -21.55 -12.54 2.17
C VAL A 45 -22.25 -12.86 0.84
N ASP A 46 -21.76 -12.33 -0.29
CA ASP A 46 -22.31 -12.60 -1.61
C ASP A 46 -22.29 -14.09 -1.96
N VAL A 47 -21.16 -14.77 -1.68
CA VAL A 47 -21.01 -16.21 -1.91
C VAL A 47 -22.00 -17.00 -1.05
N SER A 48 -22.17 -16.60 0.21
CA SER A 48 -23.11 -17.23 1.14
C SER A 48 -24.56 -17.05 0.69
N MET A 49 -24.93 -15.84 0.25
CA MET A 49 -26.27 -15.56 -0.28
C MET A 49 -26.56 -16.36 -1.55
N LYS A 50 -25.61 -16.40 -2.50
CA LYS A 50 -25.74 -17.21 -3.72
C LYS A 50 -25.91 -18.70 -3.40
N HIS A 51 -25.12 -19.22 -2.46
CA HIS A 51 -25.21 -20.61 -2.05
C HIS A 51 -26.58 -20.93 -1.42
N LEU A 52 -27.08 -20.07 -0.52
CA LEU A 52 -28.42 -20.23 0.06
C LEU A 52 -29.53 -20.24 -1.01
N GLU A 53 -29.46 -19.33 -1.98
CA GLU A 53 -30.42 -19.28 -3.09
C GLU A 53 -30.38 -20.56 -3.95
N GLN A 54 -29.18 -21.05 -4.27
CA GLN A 54 -28.98 -22.22 -5.10
C GLN A 54 -29.39 -23.52 -4.38
N VAL A 55 -29.14 -23.65 -3.08
CA VAL A 55 -29.61 -24.78 -2.27
C VAL A 55 -31.15 -24.83 -2.24
N GLY A 56 -31.80 -23.67 -2.10
CA GLY A 56 -33.27 -23.59 -2.15
C GLY A 56 -33.89 -23.98 -3.49
N LYS A 57 -33.10 -23.99 -4.57
CA LYS A 57 -33.53 -24.32 -5.94
C LYS A 57 -33.11 -25.73 -6.38
N ALA A 58 -32.22 -26.40 -5.65
CA ALA A 58 -31.69 -27.70 -6.04
C ALA A 58 -32.78 -28.79 -5.97
N LYS A 59 -32.93 -29.56 -7.05
CA LYS A 59 -33.94 -30.63 -7.20
C LYS A 59 -33.42 -32.02 -6.85
N GLY A 60 -32.17 -32.15 -6.43
CA GLY A 60 -31.60 -33.45 -6.05
C GLY A 60 -30.19 -33.40 -5.46
N TYR A 61 -29.75 -34.54 -4.91
CA TYR A 61 -28.47 -34.68 -4.20
C TYR A 61 -27.24 -34.41 -5.09
N GLN A 62 -27.33 -34.75 -6.38
CA GLN A 62 -26.25 -34.55 -7.35
C GLN A 62 -26.02 -33.05 -7.67
N GLU A 63 -27.09 -32.26 -7.70
CA GLU A 63 -26.99 -30.79 -7.82
C GLU A 63 -26.39 -30.17 -6.55
N LEU A 64 -26.72 -30.68 -5.36
CA LEU A 64 -26.12 -30.21 -4.10
C LEU A 64 -24.59 -30.46 -4.03
N VAL A 65 -24.11 -31.62 -4.47
CA VAL A 65 -22.67 -31.92 -4.52
C VAL A 65 -21.93 -30.99 -5.49
N THR A 66 -22.55 -30.70 -6.63
CA THR A 66 -22.00 -29.75 -7.61
C THR A 66 -21.91 -28.35 -7.00
N LEU A 67 -22.99 -27.89 -6.36
CA LEU A 67 -23.07 -26.65 -5.60
C LEU A 67 -21.97 -26.48 -4.54
N GLN A 68 -21.66 -27.56 -3.82
CA GLN A 68 -20.65 -27.55 -2.77
C GLN A 68 -19.22 -27.47 -3.36
N THR A 69 -19.01 -28.09 -4.52
CA THR A 69 -17.74 -28.01 -5.26
C THR A 69 -17.52 -26.61 -5.83
N ASP A 70 -18.57 -26.00 -6.40
CA ASP A 70 -18.54 -24.63 -6.90
C ASP A 70 -18.29 -23.62 -5.78
N LEU A 71 -18.95 -23.80 -4.62
CA LEU A 71 -18.73 -22.98 -3.42
C LEU A 71 -17.25 -23.01 -2.99
N LEU A 72 -16.66 -24.21 -2.93
CA LEU A 72 -15.26 -24.38 -2.55
C LEU A 72 -14.32 -23.69 -3.54
N ARG A 73 -14.61 -23.80 -4.84
CA ARG A 73 -13.83 -23.17 -5.91
C ARG A 73 -13.90 -21.64 -5.81
N ASP A 74 -15.09 -21.08 -5.64
CA ASP A 74 -15.29 -19.63 -5.56
C ASP A 74 -14.63 -19.04 -4.31
N CYS A 75 -14.70 -19.75 -3.18
CA CYS A 75 -14.01 -19.37 -1.95
C CYS A 75 -12.48 -19.39 -2.14
N SER A 76 -11.95 -20.46 -2.74
CA SER A 76 -10.52 -20.58 -3.06
C SER A 76 -10.02 -19.47 -3.99
N GLN A 77 -10.77 -19.18 -5.06
CA GLN A 77 -10.45 -18.09 -5.98
C GLN A 77 -10.44 -16.73 -5.26
N LYS A 78 -11.39 -16.48 -4.36
CA LYS A 78 -11.42 -15.27 -3.53
C LYS A 78 -10.19 -15.16 -2.64
N MET A 79 -9.82 -16.22 -1.94
CA MET A 79 -8.63 -16.22 -1.10
C MET A 79 -7.35 -15.92 -1.90
N VAL A 80 -7.21 -16.54 -3.09
CA VAL A 80 -6.05 -16.30 -3.97
C VAL A 80 -6.03 -14.85 -4.49
N ALA A 81 -7.19 -14.31 -4.86
CA ALA A 81 -7.30 -12.92 -5.30
C ALA A 81 -6.95 -11.95 -4.17
N THR A 82 -7.46 -12.17 -2.95
CA THR A 82 -7.11 -11.39 -1.77
C THR A 82 -5.61 -11.48 -1.50
N TYR A 83 -5.00 -12.65 -1.57
CA TYR A 83 -3.55 -12.79 -1.36
C TYR A 83 -2.73 -11.96 -2.37
N LYS A 84 -3.08 -12.02 -3.66
CA LYS A 84 -2.42 -11.23 -4.70
C LYS A 84 -2.59 -9.72 -4.48
N SER A 85 -3.80 -9.27 -4.18
CA SER A 85 -4.08 -7.86 -3.87
C SER A 85 -3.26 -7.38 -2.66
N GLY A 86 -3.13 -8.21 -1.61
CA GLY A 86 -2.30 -7.90 -0.46
C GLY A 86 -0.82 -7.76 -0.81
N GLN A 87 -0.29 -8.62 -1.68
CA GLN A 87 1.08 -8.48 -2.19
C GLN A 87 1.26 -7.17 -2.97
N GLU A 88 0.32 -6.81 -3.84
CA GLU A 88 0.38 -5.56 -4.61
C GLU A 88 0.39 -4.33 -3.69
N ILE A 89 -0.42 -4.32 -2.63
CA ILE A 89 -0.43 -3.23 -1.63
C ILE A 89 0.92 -3.09 -0.94
N LEU A 90 1.54 -4.21 -0.56
CA LEU A 90 2.85 -4.23 0.09
C LEU A 90 3.98 -3.81 -0.86
N ASP A 91 3.92 -4.25 -2.12
CA ASP A 91 4.89 -3.85 -3.15
C ASP A 91 4.78 -2.35 -3.46
N ASP A 92 3.56 -1.80 -3.53
CA ASP A 92 3.33 -0.36 -3.67
C ASP A 92 3.94 0.43 -2.51
N ALA A 93 3.73 -0.02 -1.28
CA ALA A 93 4.30 0.61 -0.08
C ALA A 93 5.84 0.56 -0.12
N ARG A 94 6.40 -0.60 -0.47
CA ARG A 94 7.86 -0.79 -0.64
C ARG A 94 8.42 0.14 -1.70
N ASN A 95 7.81 0.19 -2.88
CA ASN A 95 8.24 1.04 -3.99
C ASN A 95 8.19 2.53 -3.62
N SER A 96 7.14 2.94 -2.90
CA SER A 96 6.99 4.32 -2.41
C SER A 96 8.07 4.68 -1.38
N MET A 97 8.40 3.75 -0.48
CA MET A 97 9.48 3.91 0.48
C MET A 97 10.86 3.99 -0.21
N SER A 98 11.12 3.15 -1.21
CA SER A 98 12.37 3.19 -1.99
C SER A 98 12.53 4.52 -2.72
N ARG A 99 11.46 5.04 -3.34
CA ARG A 99 11.48 6.38 -3.96
C ARG A 99 11.77 7.48 -2.95
N LEU A 100 11.20 7.39 -1.74
CA LEU A 100 11.47 8.37 -0.69
C LEU A 100 12.94 8.36 -0.24
N MET A 101 13.56 7.18 -0.16
CA MET A 101 15.00 7.05 0.10
C MET A 101 15.82 7.69 -1.03
N ASP A 102 15.49 7.41 -2.29
CA ASP A 102 16.18 8.01 -3.43
C ASP A 102 16.08 9.54 -3.43
N ASP A 103 14.90 10.09 -3.12
CA ASP A 103 14.68 11.53 -2.99
C ASP A 103 15.52 12.13 -1.86
N SER A 104 15.61 11.42 -0.73
CA SER A 104 16.40 11.84 0.43
C SER A 104 17.91 11.85 0.12
N VAL A 105 18.41 10.86 -0.62
CA VAL A 105 19.81 10.80 -1.07
C VAL A 105 20.10 11.97 -2.03
N LYS A 106 19.23 12.24 -3.00
CA LYS A 106 19.38 13.38 -3.91
C LYS A 106 19.39 14.71 -3.16
N ALA A 107 18.49 14.90 -2.20
CA ALA A 107 18.45 16.12 -1.38
C ALA A 107 19.74 16.31 -0.56
N ALA A 108 20.32 15.22 -0.04
CA ALA A 108 21.59 15.25 0.66
C ALA A 108 22.76 15.60 -0.29
N GLU A 109 22.81 15.00 -1.48
CA GLU A 109 23.82 15.33 -2.50
C GLU A 109 23.78 16.80 -2.93
N GLU A 110 22.58 17.35 -3.14
CA GLU A 110 22.39 18.77 -3.45
C GLU A 110 22.87 19.68 -2.31
N THR A 111 22.60 19.28 -1.06
CA THR A 111 23.04 20.02 0.12
C THR A 111 24.57 20.03 0.20
N VAL A 112 25.24 18.88 0.00
CA VAL A 112 26.71 18.79 -0.01
C VAL A 112 27.32 19.63 -1.14
N LYS A 113 26.75 19.58 -2.35
CA LYS A 113 27.18 20.42 -3.49
C LYS A 113 27.04 21.90 -3.18
N HIS A 114 25.94 22.30 -2.55
CA HIS A 114 25.69 23.68 -2.16
C HIS A 114 26.72 24.16 -1.13
N VAL A 115 26.95 23.39 -0.07
CA VAL A 115 27.96 23.68 0.96
C VAL A 115 29.37 23.78 0.35
N SER A 116 29.74 22.87 -0.55
CA SER A 116 31.04 22.91 -1.24
C SER A 116 31.20 24.17 -2.09
N THR A 117 30.13 24.62 -2.76
CA THR A 117 30.14 25.83 -3.58
C THR A 117 30.25 27.09 -2.73
N VAL A 118 29.55 27.14 -1.60
CA VAL A 118 29.64 28.24 -0.63
C VAL A 118 31.04 28.30 -0.01
N ALA A 119 31.59 27.15 0.40
CA ALA A 119 32.96 27.06 0.95
C ALA A 119 34.03 27.53 -0.05
N LYS A 120 33.88 27.20 -1.34
CA LYS A 120 34.77 27.69 -2.41
C LYS A 120 34.66 29.19 -2.71
N LYS A 121 33.50 29.81 -2.45
CA LYS A 121 33.31 31.26 -2.61
C LYS A 121 33.79 32.07 -1.40
N ALA A 122 33.88 31.42 -0.23
CA ALA A 122 34.32 32.03 1.03
C ALA A 122 35.84 31.90 1.28
N ALA A 123 36.55 31.08 0.50
CA ALA A 123 38.01 30.93 0.47
C ALA A 123 38.63 31.78 -0.65
#